data_AF-A0A840PNS7-F1
#
_entry.id   AF-A0A840PNS7-F1
#
_cell.length_a   1.000
_cell.length_b   1.000
_cell.length_c   1.000
_cell.angle_alpha   90.00
_cell.angle_beta   90.00
_cell.angle_gamma   90.00
#
_symmetry.space_group_name_H-M   'P 1'
#
loop_
_entity.id
_entity.type
_entity.pdbx_description
1 polymer ?
#
loop_
_entity_poly.entity_id
_entity_poly.type
_entity_poly.pdbx_seq_one_letter_code
_entity_poly.pdbx_strand_id
1 'polypeptide(L)'
;MLDHLTAGERAHLRYLLARILDDQRVPPEAADYIRHAFRAELEALSRPRPVTLVYTGWRGAARHRVREDLEEKRARAGGRLHVIVGYNPDTDDPPGGDRWTYEWANNTVGVTVETHPAPWHIPALSRAAGPYRNGFMLGLAVGRGGDFEVLAHLHPHSKGAAGTAAYAEYMGLRVRKEAAT
;
A
#
# COMPACT_ATOMS: atom_id res chain seq x y z
N MET A 1 12.61 13.75 -3.64
CA MET A 1 11.21 13.53 -4.01
C MET A 1 10.41 14.59 -3.29
N LEU A 2 9.46 15.26 -3.94
CA LEU A 2 8.60 16.24 -3.26
C LEU A 2 7.79 15.49 -2.18
N ASP A 3 8.24 15.61 -0.95
CA ASP A 3 7.44 15.25 0.22
C ASP A 3 6.19 16.12 0.23
N HIS A 4 5.11 15.62 0.83
CA HIS A 4 3.80 16.25 0.78
C HIS A 4 3.85 17.74 1.11
N LEU A 5 3.30 18.58 0.24
CA LEU A 5 3.19 20.02 0.50
C LEU A 5 2.27 20.27 1.69
N THR A 6 2.75 21.00 2.69
CA THR A 6 1.97 21.49 3.82
C THR A 6 0.85 22.43 3.38
N ALA A 7 -0.12 22.69 4.26
CA ALA A 7 -1.18 23.67 3.98
C ALA A 7 -0.64 25.07 3.66
N GLY A 8 0.43 25.49 4.34
CA GLY A 8 1.11 26.77 4.10
C GLY A 8 1.81 26.82 2.75
N GLU A 9 2.55 25.77 2.37
CA GLU A 9 3.22 25.71 1.06
C GLU A 9 2.22 25.68 -0.09
N ARG A 10 1.10 24.98 0.06
CA ARG A 10 0.00 25.01 -0.91
C ARG A 10 -0.57 26.41 -1.08
N ALA A 11 -0.81 27.12 0.03
CA ALA A 11 -1.30 28.50 -0.02
C ALA A 11 -0.29 29.44 -0.70
N HIS A 12 1.00 29.28 -0.38
CA HIS A 12 2.07 30.05 -0.97
C HIS A 12 2.22 29.80 -2.48
N LEU A 13 2.18 28.54 -2.94
CA LEU A 13 2.25 28.20 -4.37
C LEU A 13 1.05 28.73 -5.15
N ARG A 14 -0.16 28.71 -4.57
CA ARG A 14 -1.34 29.34 -5.17
C ARG A 14 -1.18 30.86 -5.28
N TYR A 15 -0.62 31.49 -4.26
CA TYR A 15 -0.31 32.92 -4.27
C TYR A 15 0.71 33.27 -5.36
N LEU A 16 1.80 32.50 -5.46
CA LEU A 16 2.82 32.69 -6.49
C LEU A 16 2.24 32.55 -7.90
N LEU A 17 1.41 31.52 -8.14
CA LEU A 17 0.73 31.36 -9.44
C LEU A 17 -0.15 32.57 -9.76
N ALA A 18 -0.95 33.06 -8.80
CA ALA A 18 -1.79 34.22 -9.02
C ALA A 18 -0.96 35.46 -9.42
N ARG A 19 0.15 35.70 -8.72
CA ARG A 19 1.06 36.80 -9.05
C ARG A 19 1.68 36.66 -10.44
N ILE A 20 2.10 35.45 -10.81
CA ILE A 20 2.68 35.18 -12.14
C ILE A 20 1.64 35.43 -13.24
N LEU A 21 0.39 34.99 -13.06
CA LEU A 21 -0.66 35.19 -14.05
C LEU A 21 -0.99 36.68 -14.25
N ASP A 22 -1.01 37.45 -13.16
CA ASP A 22 -1.19 38.91 -13.20
C ASP A 22 0.00 39.61 -13.88
N ASP A 23 1.24 39.26 -13.50
CA ASP A 23 2.46 39.81 -14.09
C ASP A 23 2.54 39.54 -15.60
N GLN A 24 2.06 38.38 -16.05
CA GLN A 24 2.01 37.98 -17.47
C GLN A 24 0.76 38.49 -18.21
N ARG A 25 -0.15 39.21 -17.53
CA ARG A 25 -1.40 39.74 -18.09
C ARG A 25 -2.25 38.68 -18.80
N VAL A 26 -2.31 37.48 -18.23
CA VAL A 26 -3.13 36.38 -18.78
C VAL A 26 -4.61 36.79 -18.75
N PRO A 27 -5.38 36.60 -19.84
CA PRO A 27 -6.80 36.89 -19.85
C PRO A 27 -7.57 36.18 -18.71
N PRO A 28 -8.58 36.81 -18.09
CA PRO A 28 -9.26 36.26 -16.90
C PRO A 28 -9.76 34.82 -17.07
N GLU A 29 -10.37 34.51 -18.21
CA GLU A 29 -10.92 33.18 -18.50
C GLU A 29 -9.81 32.10 -18.55
N ALA A 30 -8.67 32.42 -19.15
CA ALA A 30 -7.52 31.51 -19.20
C ALA A 30 -6.85 31.39 -17.82
N ALA A 31 -6.77 32.48 -17.06
CA ALA A 31 -6.23 32.48 -15.70
C ALA A 31 -7.07 31.61 -14.76
N ASP A 32 -8.40 31.64 -14.88
CA ASP A 32 -9.31 30.81 -14.09
C ASP A 32 -9.17 29.32 -14.41
N TYR A 33 -9.08 28.98 -15.69
CA TYR A 33 -8.79 27.61 -16.11
C TYR A 33 -7.45 27.10 -15.54
N ILE A 34 -6.38 27.89 -15.66
CA ILE A 34 -5.06 27.53 -15.15
C ILE A 34 -5.08 27.39 -13.62
N ARG A 35 -5.73 28.30 -12.89
CA ARG A 35 -5.88 28.21 -11.43
C ARG A 35 -6.64 26.96 -11.01
N HIS A 36 -7.70 26.59 -11.75
CA HIS A 36 -8.45 25.37 -11.48
C HIS A 36 -7.59 24.12 -11.73
N ALA A 37 -6.91 24.03 -12.88
CA ALA A 37 -6.04 22.90 -13.20
C ALA A 37 -4.91 22.77 -12.17
N PHE A 38 -4.25 23.89 -11.84
CA PHE A 38 -3.19 23.91 -10.84
C PHE A 38 -3.66 23.52 -9.44
N ARG A 39 -4.88 23.90 -9.04
CA ARG A 39 -5.46 23.45 -7.76
C ARG A 39 -5.63 21.93 -7.76
N ALA A 40 -6.16 21.35 -8.84
CA ALA A 40 -6.34 19.91 -8.95
C ALA A 40 -5.01 19.16 -8.89
N GLU A 41 -3.98 19.63 -9.59
CA GLU A 41 -2.62 19.08 -9.55
C GLU A 41 -1.97 19.21 -8.17
N LEU A 42 -2.07 20.39 -7.53
CA LEU A 42 -1.61 20.59 -6.16
C LEU A 42 -2.30 19.63 -5.19
N GLU A 43 -3.61 19.44 -5.31
CA GLU A 43 -4.34 18.49 -4.47
C GLU A 43 -3.90 17.05 -4.73
N ALA A 44 -3.66 16.66 -5.99
CA ALA A 44 -3.14 15.35 -6.33
C ALA A 44 -1.73 15.11 -5.74
N LEU A 45 -0.83 16.10 -5.85
CA LEU A 45 0.53 16.05 -5.32
C LEU A 45 0.59 16.13 -3.78
N SER A 46 -0.42 16.77 -3.18
CA SER A 46 -0.50 16.94 -1.72
C SER A 46 -1.31 15.85 -1.01
N ARG A 47 -1.93 14.94 -1.77
CA ARG A 47 -2.60 13.78 -1.18
C ARG A 47 -1.57 12.98 -0.38
N PRO A 48 -1.85 12.65 0.89
CA PRO A 48 -0.98 11.75 1.65
C PRO A 48 -0.73 10.47 0.84
N ARG A 49 0.50 9.98 0.86
CA ARG A 49 0.83 8.67 0.32
C ARG A 49 -0.10 7.68 1.02
N PRO A 50 -0.74 6.76 0.28
CA PRO A 50 -1.53 5.72 0.92
C PRO A 50 -0.63 4.93 1.87
N VAL A 51 -1.18 4.54 3.02
CA VAL A 51 -0.47 3.65 3.94
C VAL A 51 -0.17 2.36 3.19
N THR A 52 1.09 1.90 3.26
CA THR A 52 1.49 0.63 2.66
C THR A 52 1.19 -0.51 3.63
N LEU A 53 0.33 -1.44 3.23
CA LEU A 53 -0.02 -2.62 4.01
C LEU A 53 0.65 -3.85 3.40
N VAL A 54 1.59 -4.46 4.11
CA VAL A 54 2.10 -5.79 3.73
C VAL A 54 1.19 -6.84 4.34
N TYR A 55 0.63 -7.69 3.50
CA TYR A 55 -0.20 -8.80 3.94
C TYR A 55 0.58 -10.12 3.93
N THR A 56 0.40 -10.92 4.98
CA THR A 56 0.83 -12.32 5.01
C THR A 56 -0.20 -13.15 5.78
N GLY A 57 -0.51 -14.36 5.33
CA GLY A 57 -1.55 -15.14 5.98
C GLY A 57 -1.44 -16.64 5.81
N TRP A 58 -2.19 -17.36 6.64
CA TRP A 58 -2.37 -18.79 6.47
C TRP A 58 -3.19 -19.10 5.20
N ARG A 59 -2.82 -20.20 4.52
CA ARG A 59 -3.47 -20.67 3.29
C ARG A 59 -4.92 -21.14 3.48
N GLY A 60 -5.35 -21.34 4.72
CA GLY A 60 -6.73 -21.67 5.09
C GLY A 60 -7.51 -20.52 5.73
N ALA A 61 -6.94 -19.30 5.80
CA ALA A 61 -7.61 -18.17 6.45
C ALA A 61 -9.00 -17.91 5.85
N ALA A 62 -10.01 -17.75 6.71
CA ALA A 62 -11.38 -17.53 6.28
C ALA A 62 -11.55 -16.18 5.56
N ARG A 63 -12.21 -16.22 4.39
CA ARG A 63 -12.40 -15.04 3.51
C ARG A 63 -13.05 -13.84 4.22
N HIS A 64 -14.08 -14.09 5.02
CA HIS A 64 -14.83 -13.02 5.69
C HIS A 64 -13.97 -12.31 6.75
N ARG A 65 -13.17 -13.05 7.52
CA ARG A 65 -12.23 -12.48 8.51
C ARG A 65 -11.18 -11.60 7.84
N VAL A 66 -10.52 -12.14 6.81
CA VAL A 66 -9.51 -11.39 6.05
C VAL A 66 -10.10 -10.07 5.53
N ARG A 67 -11.33 -10.11 5.00
CA ARG A 67 -12.04 -8.91 4.52
C ARG A 67 -12.36 -7.92 5.64
N GLU A 68 -12.88 -8.38 6.77
CA GLU A 68 -13.21 -7.53 7.93
C GLU A 68 -11.99 -6.73 8.40
N ASP A 69 -10.86 -7.42 8.60
CA ASP A 69 -9.63 -6.79 9.07
C ASP A 69 -9.04 -5.82 8.02
N LEU A 70 -9.13 -6.15 6.73
CA LEU A 70 -8.69 -5.26 5.66
C LEU A 70 -9.53 -3.99 5.54
N GLU A 71 -10.86 -4.09 5.69
CA GLU A 71 -11.74 -2.92 5.72
C GLU A 71 -11.46 -2.04 6.94
N GLU A 72 -11.20 -2.65 8.11
CA GLU A 72 -10.82 -1.91 9.31
C GLU A 72 -9.51 -1.13 9.09
N LYS A 73 -8.51 -1.77 8.47
CA LYS A 73 -7.24 -1.11 8.10
C LYS A 73 -7.45 0.03 7.13
N ARG A 74 -8.28 -0.18 6.11
CA ARG A 74 -8.61 0.84 5.12
C ARG A 74 -9.29 2.03 5.77
N ALA A 75 -10.27 1.80 6.64
CA ALA A 75 -10.97 2.87 7.36
C ALA A 75 -10.00 3.71 8.20
N ARG A 76 -9.10 3.06 8.96
CA ARG A 76 -8.07 3.75 9.76
C ARG A 76 -7.07 4.55 8.90
N ALA A 77 -6.80 4.10 7.68
CA ALA A 77 -5.94 4.80 6.72
C ALA A 77 -6.66 5.89 5.89
N GLY A 78 -7.87 6.30 6.29
CA GLY A 78 -8.62 7.34 5.58
C GLY A 78 -9.16 6.87 4.22
N GLY A 79 -9.44 5.57 4.09
CA GLY A 79 -10.04 4.97 2.90
C GLY A 79 -9.04 4.58 1.80
N ARG A 80 -7.74 4.81 1.98
CA ARG A 80 -6.71 4.61 0.96
C ARG A 80 -5.58 3.70 1.44
N LEU A 81 -5.32 2.63 0.70
CA LEU A 81 -4.23 1.70 0.98
C LEU A 81 -3.46 1.33 -0.27
N HIS A 82 -2.18 1.02 -0.08
CA HIS A 82 -1.38 0.30 -1.05
C HIS A 82 -1.01 -1.05 -0.45
N VAL A 83 -1.49 -2.14 -1.04
CA VAL A 83 -1.31 -3.49 -0.50
C VAL A 83 -0.19 -4.21 -1.22
N ILE A 84 0.71 -4.82 -0.47
CA ILE A 84 1.74 -5.73 -0.98
C ILE A 84 1.39 -7.14 -0.49
N VAL A 85 1.23 -8.08 -1.41
CA VAL A 85 0.86 -9.47 -1.12
C VAL A 85 1.63 -10.41 -2.05
N GLY A 86 1.90 -11.66 -1.66
CA GLY A 86 2.61 -12.59 -2.54
C GLY A 86 1.75 -13.65 -3.18
N TYR A 87 0.56 -13.24 -3.60
CA TYR A 87 -0.33 -13.99 -4.46
C TYR A 87 0.14 -13.91 -5.93
N ASN A 88 -0.10 -14.98 -6.69
CA ASN A 88 0.10 -15.06 -8.13
C ASN A 88 -1.27 -15.11 -8.83
N PRO A 89 -1.69 -14.07 -9.56
CA PRO A 89 -2.95 -14.10 -10.30
C PRO A 89 -2.95 -15.07 -11.47
N ASP A 90 -1.78 -15.35 -12.06
CA ASP A 90 -1.68 -16.21 -13.25
C ASP A 90 -1.89 -17.69 -12.92
N THR A 91 -1.58 -18.09 -11.68
CA THR A 91 -1.65 -19.49 -11.23
C THR A 91 -2.63 -19.72 -10.08
N ASP A 92 -3.32 -18.68 -9.61
CA ASP A 92 -4.23 -18.73 -8.45
C ASP A 92 -3.57 -19.36 -7.20
N ASP A 93 -2.37 -18.89 -6.83
CA ASP A 93 -1.59 -19.42 -5.70
C ASP A 93 -0.86 -18.32 -4.90
N PRO A 94 -0.76 -18.39 -3.56
CA PRO A 94 -1.38 -19.39 -2.71
C PRO A 94 -2.85 -19.08 -2.41
N PRO A 95 -3.66 -20.11 -2.09
CA PRO A 95 -5.05 -19.93 -1.69
C PRO A 95 -5.15 -19.26 -0.32
N GLY A 96 -6.39 -18.97 0.09
CA GLY A 96 -6.67 -18.45 1.42
C GLY A 96 -6.28 -16.97 1.54
N GLY A 97 -5.54 -16.65 2.60
CA GLY A 97 -5.27 -15.26 2.98
C GLY A 97 -4.76 -14.36 1.85
N ASP A 98 -3.71 -14.79 1.14
CA ASP A 98 -3.09 -13.99 0.08
C ASP A 98 -4.07 -13.78 -1.09
N ARG A 99 -4.80 -14.83 -1.49
CA ARG A 99 -5.87 -14.77 -2.50
C ARG A 99 -7.00 -13.81 -2.09
N TRP A 100 -7.54 -13.95 -0.88
CA TRP A 100 -8.65 -13.13 -0.40
C TRP A 100 -8.26 -11.66 -0.29
N THR A 101 -7.01 -11.38 0.08
CA THR A 101 -6.46 -10.03 0.11
C THR A 101 -6.38 -9.43 -1.29
N TYR A 102 -5.85 -10.18 -2.25
CA TYR A 102 -5.78 -9.76 -3.65
C TYR A 102 -7.17 -9.49 -4.25
N GLU A 103 -8.11 -10.42 -4.05
CA GLU A 103 -9.50 -10.27 -4.51
C GLU A 103 -10.16 -9.03 -3.90
N TRP A 104 -10.02 -8.83 -2.59
CA TRP A 104 -10.58 -7.66 -1.91
C TRP A 104 -9.98 -6.37 -2.47
N ALA A 105 -8.65 -6.29 -2.58
CA ALA A 105 -7.97 -5.07 -3.00
C ALA A 105 -8.36 -4.66 -4.43
N ASN A 106 -8.49 -5.62 -5.35
CA ASN A 106 -8.93 -5.34 -6.72
C ASN A 106 -10.37 -4.85 -6.84
N ASN A 107 -11.22 -5.17 -5.86
CA ASN A 107 -12.63 -4.81 -5.87
C ASN A 107 -12.95 -3.63 -4.94
N THR A 108 -11.94 -2.95 -4.38
CA THR A 108 -12.14 -1.92 -3.36
C THR A 108 -11.64 -0.55 -3.81
N VAL A 109 -12.55 0.43 -3.86
CA VAL A 109 -12.22 1.81 -4.25
C VAL A 109 -11.21 2.42 -3.27
N GLY A 110 -10.15 3.02 -3.83
CA GLY A 110 -9.08 3.67 -3.06
C GLY A 110 -7.98 2.70 -2.61
N VAL A 111 -8.06 1.43 -2.95
CA VAL A 111 -7.03 0.42 -2.69
C VAL A 111 -6.28 0.11 -3.99
N THR A 112 -4.97 -0.03 -3.88
CA THR A 112 -4.12 -0.57 -4.95
C THR A 112 -3.40 -1.80 -4.43
N VAL A 113 -3.04 -2.74 -5.31
CA VAL A 113 -2.36 -3.98 -4.92
C VAL A 113 -1.16 -4.26 -5.81
N GLU A 114 -0.10 -4.77 -5.21
CA GLU A 114 1.11 -5.26 -5.86
C GLU A 114 1.33 -6.73 -5.46
N THR A 115 1.49 -7.60 -6.47
CA THR A 115 1.63 -9.04 -6.29
C THR A 115 3.08 -9.50 -6.47
N HIS A 116 3.59 -10.23 -5.47
CA HIS A 116 4.96 -10.75 -5.45
C HIS A 116 4.98 -12.26 -5.21
N PRO A 117 4.73 -13.08 -6.23
CA PRO A 117 4.78 -14.52 -6.06
C PRO A 117 6.18 -14.99 -5.68
N ALA A 118 6.26 -16.06 -4.89
CA ALA A 118 7.56 -16.63 -4.54
C ALA A 118 8.22 -17.24 -5.80
N PRO A 119 9.53 -17.02 -6.02
CA PRO A 119 10.23 -17.46 -7.22
C PRO A 119 10.57 -18.97 -7.17
N TRP A 120 9.56 -19.82 -7.08
CA TRP A 120 9.72 -21.29 -6.99
C TRP A 120 10.41 -21.90 -8.21
N HIS A 121 10.38 -21.21 -9.34
CA HIS A 121 11.04 -21.63 -10.58
C HIS A 121 12.57 -21.52 -10.53
N ILE A 122 13.15 -20.83 -9.54
CA ILE A 122 14.61 -20.69 -9.39
C ILE A 122 15.14 -21.85 -8.54
N PRO A 123 15.83 -22.85 -9.12
CA PRO A 123 16.21 -24.06 -8.39
C PRO A 123 17.16 -23.79 -7.22
N ALA A 124 18.04 -22.79 -7.36
CA ALA A 124 19.00 -22.39 -6.34
C ALA A 124 18.34 -21.86 -5.05
N LEU A 125 17.11 -21.34 -5.14
CA LEU A 125 16.38 -20.87 -3.96
C LEU A 125 15.66 -22.01 -3.24
N SER A 126 15.16 -23.02 -3.97
CA SER A 126 14.47 -24.18 -3.39
C SER A 126 13.44 -23.75 -2.31
N ARG A 127 13.54 -24.30 -1.08
CA ARG A 127 12.68 -23.96 0.06
C ARG A 127 12.82 -22.52 0.56
N ALA A 128 13.90 -21.82 0.21
CA ALA A 128 14.14 -20.43 0.60
C ALA A 128 13.36 -19.43 -0.27
N ALA A 129 12.76 -19.83 -1.39
CA ALA A 129 12.03 -18.90 -2.27
C ALA A 129 10.87 -18.18 -1.54
N GLY A 130 10.13 -18.89 -0.68
CA GLY A 130 9.08 -18.30 0.16
C GLY A 130 9.61 -17.25 1.15
N PRO A 131 10.55 -17.61 2.05
CA PRO A 131 11.21 -16.65 2.95
C PRO A 131 11.85 -15.47 2.24
N TYR A 132 12.51 -15.69 1.10
CA TYR A 132 13.13 -14.63 0.29
C TYR A 132 12.08 -13.62 -0.18
N ARG A 133 10.98 -14.10 -0.77
CA ARG A 133 9.84 -13.26 -1.16
C ARG A 133 9.28 -12.47 0.02
N ASN A 134 9.12 -13.11 1.18
CA ASN A 134 8.57 -12.45 2.37
C ASN A 134 9.47 -11.29 2.84
N GLY A 135 10.79 -11.50 2.89
CA GLY A 135 11.74 -10.45 3.19
C GLY A 135 11.76 -9.33 2.15
N PHE A 136 11.67 -9.69 0.86
CA PHE A 136 11.60 -8.72 -0.23
C PHE A 136 10.38 -7.80 -0.14
N MET A 137 9.18 -8.34 0.11
CA MET A 137 7.96 -7.53 0.29
C MET A 137 8.08 -6.53 1.45
N LEU A 138 8.66 -6.96 2.58
CA LEU A 138 8.91 -6.07 3.72
C LEU A 138 9.93 -4.98 3.36
N GLY A 139 11.00 -5.34 2.64
CA GLY A 139 11.99 -4.40 2.13
C GLY A 139 11.39 -3.37 1.17
N LEU A 140 10.49 -3.78 0.27
CA LEU A 140 9.76 -2.88 -0.62
C LEU A 140 8.90 -1.88 0.15
N ALA A 141 8.18 -2.35 1.16
CA ALA A 141 7.34 -1.47 1.98
C ALA A 141 8.18 -0.40 2.70
N VAL A 142 9.30 -0.80 3.30
CA VAL A 142 10.23 0.12 3.97
C VAL A 142 10.87 1.09 2.97
N GLY A 143 11.33 0.59 1.82
CA GLY A 143 12.01 1.39 0.80
C GLY A 143 11.11 2.41 0.10
N ARG A 144 9.78 2.18 0.06
CA ARG A 144 8.81 3.10 -0.54
C ARG A 144 8.68 4.41 0.26
N GLY A 145 8.96 4.38 1.56
CA GLY A 145 8.79 5.50 2.47
C GLY A 145 7.31 5.87 2.72
N GLY A 146 7.07 6.64 3.78
CA GLY A 146 5.72 6.92 4.29
C GLY A 146 5.28 5.90 5.35
N ASP A 147 4.01 5.97 5.72
CA ASP A 147 3.44 5.07 6.72
C ASP A 147 3.23 3.67 6.14
N PHE A 148 3.59 2.65 6.91
CA PHE A 148 3.36 1.26 6.54
C PHE A 148 3.03 0.40 7.75
N GLU A 149 2.30 -0.69 7.52
CA GLU A 149 1.91 -1.67 8.52
C GLU A 149 1.98 -3.09 7.94
N VAL A 150 2.10 -4.08 8.83
CA VAL A 150 1.99 -5.51 8.46
C VAL A 150 0.72 -6.08 9.08
N LEU A 151 -0.10 -6.74 8.27
CA LEU A 151 -1.22 -7.57 8.74
C LEU A 151 -0.86 -9.05 8.55
N ALA A 152 -0.83 -9.79 9.65
CA ALA A 152 -0.43 -11.19 9.68
C ALA A 152 -1.55 -12.08 10.24
N HIS A 153 -2.18 -12.89 9.36
CA HIS A 153 -3.13 -13.93 9.78
C HIS A 153 -2.39 -15.21 10.15
N LEU A 154 -2.29 -15.50 11.44
CA LEU A 154 -1.47 -16.56 12.00
C LEU A 154 -2.30 -17.79 12.38
N HIS A 155 -1.81 -18.96 11.97
CA HIS A 155 -2.32 -20.27 12.38
C HIS A 155 -1.14 -21.10 12.92
N PRO A 156 -1.34 -22.03 13.88
CA PRO A 156 -0.27 -22.92 14.37
C PRO A 156 0.47 -23.69 13.26
N HIS A 157 -0.20 -23.94 12.13
CA HIS A 157 0.39 -24.62 10.97
C HIS A 157 1.01 -23.66 9.93
N SER A 158 0.95 -22.34 10.13
CA SER A 158 1.45 -21.34 9.18
C SER A 158 2.84 -20.82 9.57
N LYS A 159 3.88 -21.63 9.28
CA LYS A 159 5.28 -21.22 9.54
C LYS A 159 5.71 -20.01 8.71
N GLY A 160 5.20 -19.88 7.48
CA GLY A 160 5.53 -18.78 6.57
C GLY A 160 5.05 -17.42 7.10
N ALA A 161 3.77 -17.31 7.45
CA ALA A 161 3.20 -16.07 7.97
C ALA A 161 3.78 -15.71 9.35
N ALA A 162 4.00 -16.69 10.22
CA ALA A 162 4.65 -16.48 11.52
C ALA A 162 6.08 -15.97 11.36
N GLY A 163 6.85 -16.54 10.44
CA GLY A 163 8.22 -16.09 10.13
C GLY A 163 8.27 -14.66 9.59
N THR A 164 7.36 -14.30 8.68
CA THR A 164 7.24 -12.93 8.17
C THR A 164 6.90 -11.93 9.29
N ALA A 165 5.93 -12.27 10.15
CA ALA A 165 5.52 -11.42 11.26
C ALA A 165 6.68 -11.19 12.25
N ALA A 166 7.39 -12.27 12.63
CA ALA A 166 8.54 -12.17 13.52
C ALA A 166 9.70 -11.36 12.90
N TYR A 167 9.96 -11.54 11.60
CA TYR A 167 10.99 -10.77 10.91
C TYR A 167 10.62 -9.28 10.78
N ALA A 168 9.34 -8.98 10.53
CA ALA A 168 8.85 -7.61 10.55
C ALA A 168 9.00 -6.95 11.94
N GLU A 169 8.69 -7.67 13.02
CA GLU A 169 8.93 -7.17 14.38
C GLU A 169 10.41 -6.92 14.66
N TYR A 170 11.29 -7.84 14.23
CA TYR A 170 12.73 -7.67 14.33
C TYR A 170 13.24 -6.41 13.60
N MET A 171 12.64 -6.08 12.46
CA MET A 171 12.91 -4.85 11.71
C MET A 171 12.31 -3.58 12.35
N GLY A 172 11.62 -3.69 13.50
CA GLY A 172 10.97 -2.57 14.19
C GLY A 172 9.66 -2.12 13.54
N LEU A 173 9.05 -2.96 12.69
CA LEU A 173 7.83 -2.63 11.96
C LEU A 173 6.58 -2.85 12.82
N ARG A 174 5.54 -2.04 12.58
CA ARG A 174 4.24 -2.23 13.25
C ARG A 174 3.53 -3.45 12.66
N VAL A 175 3.42 -4.51 13.45
CA VAL A 175 2.75 -5.76 13.07
C VAL A 175 1.44 -5.93 13.82
N ARG A 176 0.34 -6.20 13.10
CA ARG A 176 -0.92 -6.66 13.68
C ARG A 176 -1.06 -8.16 13.38
N LYS A 177 -1.16 -8.95 14.45
CA LYS A 177 -1.30 -10.40 14.40
C LYS A 177 -2.76 -10.76 14.67
N GLU A 178 -3.40 -11.43 13.72
CA GLU A 178 -4.76 -11.92 13.84
C GLU A 178 -4.77 -13.44 13.83
N ALA A 179 -5.67 -14.05 14.59
CA ALA A 179 -5.85 -15.50 14.55
C ALA A 179 -6.54 -15.90 13.25
N ALA A 180 -5.89 -16.75 12.46
CA ALA A 180 -6.46 -17.33 11.26
C ALA A 180 -7.36 -18.52 11.64
N THR A 181 -8.60 -18.23 12.05
CA THR A 181 -9.64 -19.24 12.29
C THR A 181 -10.35 -19.61 10.99
#